data_AF-A0A8W8NBR2-F1
#
_entry.id   AF-A0A8W8NBR2-F1
#
_cell.length_a   1.000
_cell.length_b   1.000
_cell.length_c   1.000
_cell.angle_alpha   90.00
_cell.angle_beta   90.00
_cell.angle_gamma   90.00
#
_symmetry.space_group_name_H-M   'P 1'
#
loop_
_entity.id
_entity.type
_entity.pdbx_description
1 polymer ?
#
loop_
_entity_poly.entity_id
_entity_poly.type
_entity_poly.pdbx_seq_one_letter_code
_entity_poly.pdbx_strand_id
1 'polypeptide(L)' 'MAENMFLFWGSGSIPCWKPMIVLEEKGFGGYKNKLITFSNKEHKGEDVLKLNPRGQVRRYSV' A
#
# COMPACT_ATOMS: atom_id res chain seq x y z
N MET A 1 3.66 16.83 0.09
CA MET A 1 4.84 15.98 0.36
C MET A 1 4.55 14.70 1.17
N ALA A 2 3.29 14.36 1.44
CA ALA A 2 2.85 12.99 1.80
C ALA A 2 1.43 12.73 1.27
N GLU A 3 0.65 13.81 1.11
CA GLU A 3 -0.71 13.83 0.54
C GLU A 3 -0.84 13.26 -0.89
N ASN A 4 0.25 13.29 -1.68
CA ASN A 4 0.29 12.68 -3.02
C ASN A 4 0.68 11.18 -2.99
N MET A 5 1.12 10.66 -1.84
CA MET A 5 1.45 9.25 -1.70
C MET A 5 0.18 8.44 -1.40
N PHE A 6 -0.01 7.38 -2.18
CA PHE A 6 -1.10 6.42 -1.98
C PHE A 6 -0.53 5.04 -1.68
N LEU A 7 -0.87 4.50 -0.51
CA LEU A 7 -0.38 3.24 -0.01
C LEU A 7 -1.45 2.15 -0.05
N PHE A 8 -1.19 1.09 -0.82
CA PHE A 8 -1.95 -0.15 -0.72
C PHE A 8 -1.27 -1.10 0.28
N TRP A 9 -1.99 -1.54 1.30
CA TRP A 9 -1.47 -2.45 2.32
C TRP A 9 -2.50 -3.54 2.65
N GLY A 10 -2.05 -4.66 3.20
CA GLY A 10 -2.95 -5.75 3.59
C GLY A 10 -2.61 -6.30 4.96
N SER A 11 -3.63 -6.54 5.78
CA SER A 11 -3.47 -7.19 7.09
C SER A 11 -2.97 -8.62 6.91
N GLY A 12 -1.90 -8.99 7.61
CA GLY A 12 -1.20 -10.28 7.46
C GLY A 12 0.04 -10.25 6.54
N SER A 13 0.33 -9.13 5.87
CA SER A 13 1.53 -8.98 5.04
C SER A 13 2.59 -8.13 5.75
N ILE A 14 3.52 -8.78 6.47
CA ILE A 14 4.70 -8.16 7.11
C ILE A 14 5.39 -7.09 6.24
N PRO A 15 5.62 -7.29 4.92
CA PRO A 15 6.32 -6.27 4.14
C PRO A 15 5.51 -5.00 3.86
N CYS A 16 4.20 -4.97 4.11
CA CYS A 16 3.38 -3.76 3.99
C CYS A 16 3.51 -2.83 5.20
N TRP A 17 3.91 -3.36 6.36
CA TRP A 17 4.06 -2.59 7.60
C TRP A 17 5.35 -1.79 7.64
N LYS A 18 6.44 -2.38 7.14
CA LYS A 18 7.78 -1.77 7.12
C LYS A 18 7.76 -0.30 6.70
N PRO A 19 7.09 0.07 5.61
CA PRO A 19 7.20 1.44 5.13
C PRO A 19 6.13 2.35 5.72
N MET A 20 5.01 1.84 6.27
CA MET A 20 4.16 2.66 7.15
C MET A 20 4.95 3.13 8.36
N ILE A 21 5.71 2.21 8.98
CA ILE A 21 6.57 2.52 10.12
C ILE A 21 7.63 3.55 9.72
N VAL A 22 8.31 3.36 8.58
CA VAL A 22 9.31 4.32 8.09
C VAL A 22 8.71 5.69 7.78
N LEU A 23 7.50 5.74 7.22
CA LEU A 23 6.83 7.02 6.94
C LEU A 23 6.52 7.78 8.24
N GLU A 24 6.04 7.09 9.27
CA GLU A 24 5.77 7.74 10.56
C GLU A 24 7.04 8.13 11.31
N GLU A 25 8.07 7.27 11.31
CA GLU A 25 9.38 7.60 11.90
C GLU A 25 10.04 8.81 11.21
N LYS A 26 9.82 8.97 9.90
CA LYS A 26 10.35 10.11 9.14
C LYS A 26 9.45 11.34 9.17
N GLY A 27 8.31 11.30 9.87
CA GLY A 27 7.38 12.43 9.95
C GLY A 27 6.62 12.72 8.65
N PHE A 28 6.57 11.76 7.71
CA PHE A 28 5.76 11.86 6.49
C PHE A 28 4.32 11.39 6.73
N GLY A 29 3.68 11.92 7.77
CA GLY A 29 2.28 11.65 8.07
C GLY A 29 1.32 12.24 7.03
N GLY A 30 0.10 11.71 6.96
CA GLY A 30 -0.95 12.23 6.08
C GLY A 30 -1.00 11.64 4.67
N TYR A 31 -0.34 10.50 4.43
CA TYR A 31 -0.50 9.73 3.18
C TYR A 31 -1.85 9.01 3.14
N LYS A 32 -2.43 8.92 1.93
CA LYS A 32 -3.66 8.16 1.73
C LYS A 32 -3.32 6.68 1.71
N ASN A 33 -4.14 5.84 2.34
CA ASN A 33 -3.94 4.41 2.31
C ASN A 33 -5.26 3.65 2.05
N LYS A 34 -5.16 2.47 1.43
CA LYS A 34 -6.25 1.54 1.20
C LYS A 34 -5.85 0.16 1.71
N LEU A 35 -6.64 -0.34 2.66
CA LEU A 35 -6.53 -1.72 3.12
C LEU A 35 -7.10 -2.65 2.06
N ILE A 36 -6.32 -3.64 1.66
CA ILE A 36 -6.67 -4.70 0.72
C ILE A 36 -6.92 -5.98 1.51
N THR A 37 -8.04 -6.63 1.23
CA THR A 37 -8.37 -7.95 1.77
C THR A 37 -7.87 -9.05 0.84
N PHE A 38 -6.93 -9.87 1.32
CA PHE A 38 -6.39 -10.98 0.54
C PHE A 38 -7.44 -12.07 0.26
N SER A 39 -8.34 -12.33 1.21
CA SER A 39 -9.42 -13.33 1.08
C SER A 39 -10.33 -13.06 -0.12
N ASN A 40 -10.58 -11.79 -0.42
CA ASN A 40 -11.43 -11.35 -1.54
C ASN A 40 -10.65 -11.17 -2.86
N LYS A 41 -9.35 -11.54 -2.90
CA LYS A 41 -8.46 -11.36 -4.05
C LYS A 41 -8.36 -9.90 -4.54
N GLU A 42 -8.59 -8.92 -3.68
CA GLU A 42 -8.53 -7.49 -4.02
C GLU A 42 -7.14 -7.04 -4.50
N HIS A 43 -6.08 -7.79 -4.15
CA HIS A 43 -4.72 -7.60 -4.67
C HIS A 43 -4.58 -7.86 -6.18
N LYS A 44 -5.56 -8.52 -6.79
CA LYS A 44 -5.71 -8.72 -8.24
C LYS A 44 -6.83 -7.85 -8.83
N GLY A 45 -7.38 -6.91 -8.05
CA GLY A 45 -8.31 -5.93 -8.57
C GLY A 45 -7.67 -5.06 -9.64
N GLU A 46 -8.47 -4.55 -10.57
CA GLU A 46 -8.01 -3.72 -11.67
C GLU A 46 -7.20 -2.50 -11.18
N ASP A 47 -7.60 -1.90 -10.06
CA ASP A 47 -6.90 -0.77 -9.41
C ASP A 47 -5.44 -1.12 -9.09
N VAL A 48 -5.21 -2.32 -8.54
CA VAL A 48 -3.88 -2.78 -8.10
C VAL A 48 -3.08 -3.28 -9.28
N LEU A 49 -3.72 -3.95 -10.24
CA LEU A 49 -3.06 -4.45 -11.45
C LEU A 49 -2.62 -3.31 -12.38
N LYS A 50 -3.38 -2.21 -12.48
CA LYS A 50 -2.99 -1.00 -13.21
C LYS A 50 -1.71 -0.37 -12.64
N LEU A 51 -1.54 -0.40 -11.32
CA LEU A 51 -0.35 0.11 -10.64
C LEU A 51 0.80 -0.90 -10.58
N ASN A 52 0.48 -2.17 -10.46
CA ASN A 52 1.42 -3.28 -10.39
C ASN A 52 0.87 -4.50 -11.14
N PRO A 53 1.29 -4.70 -12.39
CA PRO A 53 0.86 -5.84 -13.21
C PRO A 53 1.14 -7.21 -12.57
N ARG A 54 2.05 -7.27 -11.58
CA ARG A 54 2.35 -8.51 -10.83
C ARG A 54 1.28 -8.86 -9.79
N GLY A 55 0.32 -7.98 -9.50
CA GLY A 55 -0.72 -8.20 -8.48
C GLY A 55 -0.17 -8.38 -7.06
N GLN A 56 1.00 -7.80 -6.77
CA GLN A 56 1.63 -7.88 -5.45
C GLN A 56 1.34 -6.61 -4.65
N VAL A 57 0.93 -6.77 -3.38
CA VAL A 57 0.50 -5.68 -2.47
C VAL A 57 1.67 -4.84 -1.93
N ARG A 58 2.90 -5.10 -2.38
CA ARG A 58 4.11 -4.47 -1.85
C ARG A 58 4.51 -3.22 -2.66
N ARG A 59 3.59 -2.27 -2.89
CA ARG A 59 3.85 -1.10 -3.76
C ARG A 59 3.41 0.22 -3.12
N TYR A 60 4.30 1.21 -3.24
CA TYR A 60 4.05 2.64 -2.99
C TYR A 60 3.96 3.33 -4.36
N SER A 61 2.98 4.21 -4.56
CA SER A 61 2.99 5.17 -5.65
C SER A 61 3.43 6.52 -5.09
N VAL A 62 4.51 7.06 -5.64
CA VAL A 62 5.04 8.42 -5.34
C VAL A 62 4.66 9.34 -6.48
#